data_AF-A0A1F4BBS6-F1
#
_entry.id   AF-A0A1F4BBS6-F1
#
_cell.length_a   1.000
_cell.length_b   1.000
_cell.length_c   1.000
_cell.angle_alpha   90.00
_cell.angle_beta   90.00
_cell.angle_gamma   90.00
#
_symmetry.space_group_name_H-M   'P 1'
#
loop_
_entity.id
_entity.type
_entity.pdbx_description
1 polymer ?
#
loop_
_entity_poly.entity_id
_entity_poly.type
_entity_poly.pdbx_seq_one_letter_code
_entity_poly.pdbx_strand_id
1 'polypeptide(L)'
;MVIGEGRRNLAIVGRGGATINGSGNLNAPTVQIRGRGITIKGFTIIGGRHGVQLIGGGTGTVDGNLIKNATTHGVGVHNGSVARIVDNTIEQNGFNGICVCEHSVADIGFRGDFATQASPNIVRNNGTNGILVADASYAEIESNSVYSNISTGIAVDNSSSAKIGFQSGVAGTFASANTIEFNGNRGILVARSSSARIVENFIRSNTGDGVGVIRAAHADIAANAIDGNTGNGVFINQNSGVNLGNDSGSAPQDQPNNTITNNAGVGVRCLNNSSADGRQGTLNGNGGPQGFDTSCVNSLIP
;
A
#
# COMPACT_ATOMS: atom_id res chain seq x y z
N MET A 1 -21.07 8.81 -13.83
CA MET A 1 -21.87 9.51 -12.81
C MET A 1 -21.01 10.60 -12.17
N VAL A 2 -21.50 11.84 -12.06
CA VAL A 2 -20.75 12.95 -11.43
C VAL A 2 -21.53 13.49 -10.23
N ILE A 3 -20.86 13.60 -9.09
CA ILE A 3 -21.39 14.13 -7.83
C ILE A 3 -20.66 15.45 -7.56
N GLY A 4 -21.30 16.55 -7.94
CA GLY A 4 -20.69 17.88 -7.93
C GLY A 4 -20.41 18.44 -6.52
N GLU A 5 -19.60 19.49 -6.48
CA GLU A 5 -19.08 20.16 -5.27
C GLU A 5 -20.16 20.65 -4.30
N GLY A 6 -21.34 21.00 -4.82
CA GLY A 6 -22.48 21.41 -4.00
C GLY A 6 -23.15 20.28 -3.21
N ARG A 7 -22.79 19.00 -3.46
CA ARG A 7 -23.39 17.85 -2.77
C ARG A 7 -22.59 17.51 -1.52
N ARG A 8 -23.32 17.24 -0.43
CA ARG A 8 -22.74 16.88 0.87
C ARG A 8 -23.50 15.72 1.51
N ASN A 9 -22.78 14.87 2.24
CA ASN A 9 -23.34 13.81 3.10
C ASN A 9 -24.34 12.90 2.37
N LEU A 10 -24.05 12.58 1.11
CA LEU A 10 -24.90 11.74 0.27
C LEU A 10 -24.36 10.31 0.29
N ALA A 11 -25.22 9.35 0.64
CA ALA A 11 -24.94 7.94 0.44
C ALA A 11 -25.69 7.42 -0.80
N ILE A 12 -24.94 6.85 -1.73
CA ILE A 12 -25.47 6.14 -2.90
C ILE A 12 -25.19 4.66 -2.67
N VAL A 13 -26.24 3.86 -2.56
CA VAL A 13 -26.16 2.46 -2.12
C VAL A 13 -26.76 1.54 -3.18
N GLY A 14 -25.94 0.67 -3.73
CA GLY A 14 -26.32 -0.42 -4.61
C GLY A 14 -26.90 -1.59 -3.83
N ARG A 15 -27.88 -2.28 -4.43
CA ARG A 15 -28.49 -3.50 -3.89
C ARG A 15 -28.62 -4.54 -5.00
N GLY A 16 -28.58 -5.82 -4.64
CA GLY A 16 -28.93 -6.93 -5.54
C GLY A 16 -28.11 -6.99 -6.85
N GLY A 17 -26.81 -6.69 -6.79
CA GLY A 17 -25.95 -6.71 -7.99
C GLY A 17 -26.01 -5.44 -8.84
N ALA A 18 -26.49 -4.32 -8.28
CA ALA A 18 -26.51 -3.03 -8.95
C ALA A 18 -25.16 -2.71 -9.61
N THR A 19 -25.21 -2.33 -10.89
CA THR A 19 -24.03 -2.08 -11.71
C THR A 19 -24.00 -0.64 -12.21
N ILE A 20 -22.84 0.02 -12.11
CA ILE A 20 -22.55 1.29 -12.79
C ILE A 20 -21.53 1.00 -13.87
N ASN A 21 -21.92 1.16 -15.14
CA ASN A 21 -21.07 0.84 -16.27
C ASN A 21 -20.58 2.12 -16.98
N GLY A 22 -19.28 2.36 -16.96
CA GLY A 22 -18.59 3.44 -17.67
C GLY A 22 -17.82 2.97 -18.91
N SER A 23 -17.99 1.74 -19.37
CA SER A 23 -17.28 1.21 -20.54
C SER A 23 -17.56 1.99 -21.84
N GLY A 24 -18.67 2.74 -21.89
CA GLY A 24 -19.01 3.60 -23.03
C GLY A 24 -18.20 4.89 -23.14
N ASN A 25 -17.45 5.28 -22.10
CA ASN A 25 -16.58 6.47 -22.14
C ASN A 25 -15.30 6.23 -21.34
N LEU A 26 -14.25 5.81 -22.04
CA LEU A 26 -12.95 5.46 -21.44
C LEU A 26 -12.10 6.68 -21.05
N ASN A 27 -12.56 7.90 -21.37
CA ASN A 27 -11.86 9.15 -21.06
C ASN A 27 -12.36 9.82 -19.78
N ALA A 28 -13.50 9.36 -19.23
CA ALA A 28 -14.09 9.87 -18.01
C ALA A 28 -14.17 8.78 -16.93
N PRO A 29 -14.08 9.14 -15.64
CA PRO A 29 -14.33 8.18 -14.56
C PRO A 29 -15.78 7.67 -14.55
N THR A 30 -15.99 6.41 -14.18
CA THR A 30 -17.33 5.83 -14.05
C THR A 30 -18.12 6.50 -12.92
N VAL A 31 -17.47 6.76 -11.79
CA VAL A 31 -17.99 7.58 -10.69
C VAL A 31 -17.01 8.71 -10.37
N GLN A 32 -17.44 9.96 -10.44
CA GLN A 32 -16.66 11.12 -10.04
C GLN A 32 -17.27 11.81 -8.82
N ILE A 33 -16.48 11.98 -7.78
CA ILE A 33 -16.84 12.59 -6.50
C ILE A 33 -16.05 13.90 -6.37
N ARG A 34 -16.77 15.01 -6.42
CA ARG A 34 -16.26 16.35 -6.09
C ARG A 34 -16.91 16.92 -4.84
N GLY A 35 -18.03 16.35 -4.42
CA GLY A 35 -18.73 16.70 -3.18
C GLY A 35 -18.00 16.22 -1.92
N ARG A 36 -18.57 16.50 -0.75
CA ARG A 36 -18.00 16.17 0.57
C ARG A 36 -18.83 15.14 1.32
N GLY A 37 -18.19 14.21 2.03
CA GLY A 37 -18.88 13.17 2.79
C GLY A 37 -19.72 12.23 1.91
N ILE A 38 -19.26 11.95 0.69
CA ILE A 38 -19.99 11.13 -0.28
C ILE A 38 -19.68 9.65 -0.06
N THR A 39 -20.69 8.81 0.11
CA THR A 39 -20.51 7.35 0.22
C THR A 39 -20.98 6.66 -1.05
N ILE A 40 -20.13 5.83 -1.65
CA ILE A 40 -20.46 4.91 -2.73
C ILE A 40 -20.34 3.50 -2.21
N LYS A 41 -21.47 2.77 -2.18
CA LYS A 41 -21.52 1.46 -1.53
C LYS A 41 -22.25 0.39 -2.32
N GLY A 42 -21.73 -0.83 -2.32
CA GLY A 42 -22.48 -2.02 -2.75
C GLY A 42 -22.72 -2.12 -4.26
N PHE A 43 -21.85 -1.54 -5.08
CA PHE A 43 -21.95 -1.59 -6.53
C PHE A 43 -20.90 -2.52 -7.16
N THR A 44 -21.28 -3.07 -8.32
CA THR A 44 -20.31 -3.46 -9.34
C THR A 44 -20.04 -2.26 -10.25
N ILE A 45 -18.81 -1.76 -10.28
CA ILE A 45 -18.39 -0.59 -11.05
C ILE A 45 -17.43 -1.07 -12.14
N ILE A 46 -17.81 -0.89 -13.41
CA ILE A 46 -17.08 -1.45 -14.55
C ILE A 46 -16.67 -0.35 -15.52
N GLY A 47 -15.43 -0.37 -15.99
CA GLY A 47 -14.97 0.50 -17.07
C GLY A 47 -14.66 1.93 -16.64
N GLY A 48 -14.63 2.82 -17.63
CA GLY A 48 -14.25 4.22 -17.47
C GLY A 48 -12.73 4.42 -17.39
N ARG A 49 -12.29 5.68 -17.36
CA ARG A 49 -10.88 6.03 -17.13
C ARG A 49 -10.43 5.55 -15.75
N HIS A 50 -11.19 5.93 -14.73
CA HIS A 50 -11.11 5.38 -13.38
C HIS A 50 -12.45 4.71 -13.05
N GLY A 51 -12.45 3.70 -12.20
CA GLY A 51 -13.70 3.15 -11.66
C GLY A 51 -14.40 4.19 -10.77
N VAL A 52 -13.71 4.60 -9.71
CA VAL A 52 -14.13 5.69 -8.82
C VAL A 52 -13.02 6.74 -8.75
N GLN A 53 -13.37 8.01 -8.87
CA GLN A 53 -12.45 9.12 -8.74
C GLN A 53 -12.96 10.13 -7.71
N LEU A 54 -12.18 10.41 -6.67
CA LEU A 54 -12.33 11.60 -5.84
C LEU A 54 -11.36 12.67 -6.37
N ILE A 55 -11.85 13.89 -6.60
CA ILE A 55 -11.03 14.97 -7.17
C ILE A 55 -11.48 16.36 -6.70
N GLY A 56 -10.53 17.29 -6.58
CA GLY A 56 -10.79 18.69 -6.31
C GLY A 56 -11.20 18.94 -4.86
N GLY A 57 -10.51 18.30 -3.91
CA GLY A 57 -10.89 18.33 -2.50
C GLY A 57 -12.17 17.57 -2.17
N GLY A 58 -12.58 16.65 -3.05
CA GLY A 58 -13.70 15.75 -2.81
C GLY A 58 -13.41 14.85 -1.61
N THR A 59 -14.42 14.60 -0.78
CA THR A 59 -14.28 13.68 0.36
C THR A 59 -15.33 12.60 0.33
N GLY A 60 -14.93 11.36 0.62
CA GLY A 60 -15.87 10.26 0.54
C GLY A 60 -15.40 8.92 1.05
N THR A 61 -16.33 7.98 1.10
CA THR A 61 -16.11 6.58 1.45
C THR A 61 -16.50 5.71 0.26
N VAL A 62 -15.60 4.82 -0.13
CA VAL A 62 -15.81 3.76 -1.12
C VAL A 62 -15.88 2.45 -0.34
N ASP A 63 -17.07 1.89 -0.20
CA ASP A 63 -17.38 0.78 0.73
C ASP A 63 -18.00 -0.41 -0.02
N GLY A 64 -17.44 -1.61 0.07
CA GLY A 64 -18.18 -2.81 -0.34
C GLY A 64 -18.44 -2.90 -1.85
N ASN A 65 -17.54 -2.39 -2.70
CA ASN A 65 -17.73 -2.38 -4.16
C ASN A 65 -16.81 -3.40 -4.85
N LEU A 66 -17.28 -3.94 -5.98
CA LEU A 66 -16.43 -4.61 -6.96
C LEU A 66 -16.08 -3.60 -8.06
N ILE A 67 -14.81 -3.23 -8.19
CA ILE A 67 -14.34 -2.21 -9.13
C ILE A 67 -13.35 -2.84 -10.11
N LYS A 68 -13.72 -2.87 -11.40
CA LYS A 68 -12.91 -3.57 -12.40
C LYS A 68 -12.92 -2.96 -13.79
N ASN A 69 -11.91 -3.33 -14.58
CA ASN A 69 -11.76 -2.99 -15.99
C ASN A 69 -11.72 -1.48 -16.28
N ALA A 70 -11.35 -0.64 -15.31
CA ALA A 70 -11.02 0.74 -15.60
C ALA A 70 -9.72 0.80 -16.42
N THR A 71 -9.60 1.75 -17.35
CA THR A 71 -8.39 1.83 -18.20
C THR A 71 -7.16 2.30 -17.46
N THR A 72 -7.34 3.00 -16.33
CA THR A 72 -6.26 3.43 -15.44
C THR A 72 -6.45 2.84 -14.04
N HIS A 73 -6.86 3.65 -13.06
CA HIS A 73 -7.02 3.22 -11.68
C HIS A 73 -8.40 2.64 -11.38
N GLY A 74 -8.47 1.62 -10.53
CA GLY A 74 -9.75 1.22 -9.92
C GLY A 74 -10.34 2.36 -9.09
N VAL A 75 -9.59 2.83 -8.10
CA VAL A 75 -9.91 4.02 -7.30
C VAL A 75 -8.77 5.05 -7.42
N GLY A 76 -9.11 6.27 -7.83
CA GLY A 76 -8.19 7.41 -7.84
C GLY A 76 -8.61 8.48 -6.84
N VAL A 77 -7.71 8.89 -5.95
CA VAL A 77 -7.87 10.00 -5.01
C VAL A 77 -6.88 11.08 -5.43
N HIS A 78 -7.39 12.21 -5.90
CA HIS A 78 -6.62 13.22 -6.64
C HIS A 78 -6.84 14.64 -6.13
N ASN A 79 -5.87 15.52 -6.36
CA ASN A 79 -5.94 16.96 -6.09
C ASN A 79 -6.48 17.31 -4.69
N GLY A 80 -5.74 16.91 -3.65
CA GLY A 80 -6.08 17.25 -2.26
C GLY A 80 -7.36 16.58 -1.74
N SER A 81 -7.77 15.46 -2.34
CA SER A 81 -8.98 14.74 -1.93
C SER A 81 -8.71 13.82 -0.73
N VAL A 82 -9.77 13.48 0.00
CA VAL A 82 -9.68 12.60 1.17
C VAL A 82 -10.63 11.42 1.00
N ALA A 83 -10.12 10.20 1.09
CA ALA A 83 -10.92 9.00 0.90
C ALA A 83 -10.78 8.01 2.06
N ARG A 84 -11.88 7.32 2.36
CA ARG A 84 -11.84 6.03 3.06
C ARG A 84 -12.20 4.94 2.07
N ILE A 85 -11.36 3.92 1.95
CA ILE A 85 -11.52 2.85 0.97
C ILE A 85 -11.52 1.54 1.74
N VAL A 86 -12.67 0.89 1.83
CA VAL A 86 -12.89 -0.27 2.72
C VAL A 86 -13.79 -1.31 2.07
N ASP A 87 -13.57 -2.59 2.38
CA ASP A 87 -14.41 -3.71 1.92
C ASP A 87 -14.55 -3.84 0.39
N ASN A 88 -13.60 -3.30 -0.40
CA ASN A 88 -13.69 -3.36 -1.86
C ASN A 88 -12.87 -4.52 -2.44
N THR A 89 -13.36 -5.10 -3.53
CA THR A 89 -12.56 -5.91 -4.44
C THR A 89 -12.20 -5.05 -5.66
N ILE A 90 -10.92 -4.77 -5.86
CA ILE A 90 -10.41 -3.89 -6.90
C ILE A 90 -9.46 -4.68 -7.80
N GLU A 91 -9.91 -4.98 -9.02
CA GLU A 91 -9.20 -5.92 -9.88
C GLU A 91 -9.25 -5.60 -11.37
N GLN A 92 -8.26 -6.10 -12.12
CA GLN A 92 -8.24 -6.03 -13.59
C GLN A 92 -8.31 -4.59 -14.13
N ASN A 93 -7.78 -3.61 -13.39
CA ASN A 93 -7.67 -2.24 -13.87
C ASN A 93 -6.34 -2.06 -14.62
N GLY A 94 -6.34 -1.24 -15.66
CA GLY A 94 -5.21 -1.12 -16.60
C GLY A 94 -3.93 -0.53 -16.00
N PHE A 95 -4.02 0.09 -14.83
CA PHE A 95 -2.88 0.65 -14.11
C PHE A 95 -2.93 0.25 -12.62
N ASN A 96 -2.93 1.19 -11.66
CA ASN A 96 -2.99 0.83 -10.24
C ASN A 96 -4.37 0.35 -9.79
N GLY A 97 -4.46 -0.50 -8.77
CA GLY A 97 -5.73 -0.75 -8.08
C GLY A 97 -6.25 0.53 -7.40
N ILE A 98 -5.44 1.09 -6.49
CA ILE A 98 -5.70 2.36 -5.79
C ILE A 98 -4.55 3.35 -6.06
N CYS A 99 -4.87 4.60 -6.40
CA CYS A 99 -3.92 5.74 -6.46
C CYS A 99 -4.35 6.77 -5.42
N VAL A 100 -3.47 7.08 -4.46
CA VAL A 100 -3.58 8.25 -3.58
C VAL A 100 -2.52 9.24 -4.02
N CYS A 101 -2.95 10.24 -4.79
CA CYS A 101 -2.08 10.97 -5.69
C CYS A 101 -2.38 12.49 -5.58
N GLU A 102 -1.39 13.33 -5.87
CA GLU A 102 -1.52 14.79 -5.92
C GLU A 102 -1.99 15.41 -4.60
N HIS A 103 -1.19 15.30 -3.54
CA HIS A 103 -1.44 15.85 -2.20
C HIS A 103 -2.70 15.29 -1.51
N SER A 104 -3.07 14.05 -1.83
CA SER A 104 -4.28 13.42 -1.30
C SER A 104 -4.01 12.61 -0.04
N VAL A 105 -5.07 12.31 0.69
CA VAL A 105 -5.03 11.49 1.91
C VAL A 105 -6.01 10.33 1.80
N ALA A 106 -5.60 9.13 2.22
CA ALA A 106 -6.55 8.02 2.33
C ALA A 106 -6.31 7.08 3.51
N ASP A 107 -7.42 6.60 4.08
CA ASP A 107 -7.45 5.43 4.96
C ASP A 107 -7.87 4.22 4.13
N ILE A 108 -7.07 3.16 4.09
CA ILE A 108 -7.28 2.00 3.23
C ILE A 108 -7.31 0.72 4.06
N GLY A 109 -8.49 0.08 4.10
CA GLY A 109 -8.71 -1.23 4.71
C GLY A 109 -9.07 -1.21 6.20
N PHE A 110 -9.15 -0.03 6.81
CA PHE A 110 -9.58 0.16 8.19
C PHE A 110 -10.59 1.32 8.34
N ARG A 111 -11.55 1.18 9.27
CA ARG A 111 -12.62 2.17 9.52
C ARG A 111 -12.34 3.13 10.69
N GLY A 112 -11.19 3.02 11.36
CA GLY A 112 -10.78 3.86 12.50
C GLY A 112 -11.05 3.23 13.88
N ASP A 113 -10.68 3.96 14.94
CA ASP A 113 -10.51 3.49 16.33
C ASP A 113 -11.77 2.92 17.04
N PHE A 114 -12.94 3.00 16.41
CA PHE A 114 -14.20 2.44 16.94
C PHE A 114 -14.78 1.33 16.06
N ALA A 115 -14.04 0.87 15.05
CA ALA A 115 -14.46 -0.22 14.21
C ALA A 115 -14.38 -1.55 14.97
N THR A 116 -15.51 -2.26 15.05
CA THR A 116 -15.60 -3.55 15.73
C THR A 116 -15.13 -4.73 14.87
N GLN A 117 -14.70 -4.49 13.62
CA GLN A 117 -14.17 -5.48 12.68
C GLN A 117 -13.23 -4.79 11.68
N ALA A 118 -12.24 -5.54 11.16
CA ALA A 118 -11.46 -5.12 9.98
C ALA A 118 -12.41 -4.88 8.79
N SER A 119 -12.00 -4.03 7.85
CA SER A 119 -12.76 -3.80 6.61
C SER A 119 -11.87 -3.91 5.37
N PRO A 120 -11.29 -5.11 5.16
CA PRO A 120 -10.17 -5.34 4.27
C PRO A 120 -10.54 -5.06 2.80
N ASN A 121 -9.62 -4.46 2.03
CA ASN A 121 -9.73 -4.49 0.58
C ASN A 121 -8.96 -5.68 0.00
N ILE A 122 -9.48 -6.24 -1.09
CA ILE A 122 -8.77 -7.17 -1.97
C ILE A 122 -8.34 -6.40 -3.20
N VAL A 123 -7.03 -6.25 -3.42
CA VAL A 123 -6.47 -5.49 -4.53
C VAL A 123 -5.55 -6.38 -5.37
N ARG A 124 -6.02 -6.80 -6.54
CA ARG A 124 -5.34 -7.85 -7.31
C ARG A 124 -5.41 -7.71 -8.82
N ASN A 125 -4.48 -8.35 -9.54
CA ASN A 125 -4.52 -8.44 -10.99
C ASN A 125 -4.61 -7.07 -11.69
N ASN A 126 -4.05 -6.01 -11.10
CA ASN A 126 -4.01 -4.69 -11.72
C ASN A 126 -2.73 -4.50 -12.55
N GLY A 127 -2.82 -3.66 -13.57
CA GLY A 127 -1.82 -3.49 -14.62
C GLY A 127 -0.47 -2.95 -14.17
N THR A 128 -0.40 -2.35 -12.98
CA THR A 128 0.85 -1.94 -12.34
C THR A 128 0.87 -2.27 -10.85
N ASN A 129 0.66 -1.29 -9.98
CA ASN A 129 0.74 -1.50 -8.53
C ASN A 129 -0.63 -1.88 -7.96
N GLY A 130 -0.65 -2.60 -6.85
CA GLY A 130 -1.88 -2.77 -6.09
C GLY A 130 -2.33 -1.41 -5.54
N ILE A 131 -1.51 -0.81 -4.69
CA ILE A 131 -1.73 0.50 -4.07
C ILE A 131 -0.53 1.40 -4.36
N LEU A 132 -0.79 2.61 -4.88
CA LEU A 132 0.21 3.66 -5.07
C LEU A 132 -0.14 4.87 -4.20
N VAL A 133 0.82 5.35 -3.42
CA VAL A 133 0.80 6.64 -2.72
C VAL A 133 1.87 7.51 -3.36
N ALA A 134 1.48 8.59 -4.03
CA ALA A 134 2.39 9.39 -4.85
C ALA A 134 2.13 10.90 -4.76
N ASP A 135 3.15 11.67 -5.13
CA ASP A 135 3.10 13.12 -5.33
C ASP A 135 2.67 13.88 -4.07
N ALA A 136 3.52 13.79 -3.04
CA ALA A 136 3.33 14.41 -1.73
C ALA A 136 2.02 14.00 -1.03
N SER A 137 1.59 12.76 -1.22
CA SER A 137 0.38 12.20 -0.61
C SER A 137 0.68 11.40 0.65
N TYR A 138 -0.38 11.11 1.41
CA TYR A 138 -0.30 10.28 2.62
C TYR A 138 -1.36 9.18 2.61
N ALA A 139 -1.00 7.99 3.10
CA ALA A 139 -1.99 6.95 3.35
C ALA A 139 -1.68 6.11 4.59
N GLU A 140 -2.76 5.67 5.26
CA GLU A 140 -2.73 4.58 6.24
C GLU A 140 -3.32 3.34 5.59
N ILE A 141 -2.55 2.25 5.58
CA ILE A 141 -2.85 1.04 4.82
C ILE A 141 -2.79 -0.15 5.75
N GLU A 142 -3.94 -0.71 6.09
CA GLU A 142 -4.08 -1.76 7.09
C GLU A 142 -5.08 -2.81 6.65
N SER A 143 -4.89 -4.05 7.07
CA SER A 143 -5.82 -5.17 6.83
C SER A 143 -6.06 -5.53 5.36
N ASN A 144 -5.22 -5.10 4.40
CA ASN A 144 -5.46 -5.36 2.98
C ASN A 144 -4.83 -6.66 2.50
N SER A 145 -5.45 -7.30 1.50
CA SER A 145 -4.85 -8.37 0.70
C SER A 145 -4.47 -7.83 -0.67
N VAL A 146 -3.16 -7.73 -0.95
CA VAL A 146 -2.62 -7.09 -2.14
C VAL A 146 -1.74 -8.07 -2.92
N TYR A 147 -2.24 -8.60 -4.04
CA TYR A 147 -1.56 -9.71 -4.70
C TYR A 147 -1.73 -9.80 -6.21
N SER A 148 -0.79 -10.47 -6.89
CA SER A 148 -0.84 -10.71 -8.35
C SER A 148 -1.00 -9.43 -9.17
N ASN A 149 -0.55 -8.28 -8.67
CA ASN A 149 -0.44 -7.07 -9.48
C ASN A 149 0.84 -7.16 -10.32
N ILE A 150 0.82 -6.59 -11.53
CA ILE A 150 1.92 -6.79 -12.51
C ILE A 150 3.27 -6.24 -12.00
N SER A 151 3.26 -5.22 -11.15
CA SER A 151 4.46 -4.61 -10.58
C SER A 151 4.49 -4.76 -9.05
N THR A 152 4.39 -3.67 -8.29
CA THR A 152 4.57 -3.69 -6.84
C THR A 152 3.25 -3.89 -6.12
N GLY A 153 3.23 -4.59 -4.98
CA GLY A 153 2.06 -4.63 -4.12
C GLY A 153 1.65 -3.23 -3.64
N ILE A 154 2.49 -2.61 -2.81
CA ILE A 154 2.31 -1.25 -2.29
C ILE A 154 3.52 -0.38 -2.64
N ALA A 155 3.31 0.75 -3.30
CA ALA A 155 4.36 1.71 -3.65
C ALA A 155 4.11 3.07 -3.00
N VAL A 156 5.14 3.65 -2.39
CA VAL A 156 5.18 5.01 -1.84
C VAL A 156 6.27 5.79 -2.58
N ASP A 157 5.89 6.82 -3.32
CA ASP A 157 6.75 7.44 -4.32
C ASP A 157 6.61 8.99 -4.36
N ASN A 158 7.59 9.66 -4.94
CA ASN A 158 7.60 11.12 -5.16
C ASN A 158 7.26 11.93 -3.88
N SER A 159 8.15 11.88 -2.88
CA SER A 159 8.02 12.64 -1.62
C SER A 159 6.76 12.35 -0.83
N SER A 160 6.23 11.13 -0.91
CA SER A 160 5.02 10.72 -0.19
C SER A 160 5.36 10.03 1.13
N SER A 161 4.35 9.84 1.97
CA SER A 161 4.48 9.11 3.23
C SER A 161 3.38 8.06 3.41
N ALA A 162 3.68 6.95 4.07
CA ALA A 162 2.66 5.96 4.41
C ALA A 162 2.93 5.25 5.74
N LYS A 163 1.85 4.83 6.40
CA LYS A 163 1.87 3.81 7.45
C LYS A 163 1.27 2.53 6.88
N ILE A 164 1.99 1.42 6.98
CA ILE A 164 1.62 0.15 6.35
C ILE A 164 1.64 -0.94 7.42
N GLY A 165 0.47 -1.47 7.75
CA GLY A 165 0.26 -2.60 8.67
C GLY A 165 0.23 -2.24 10.15
N PHE A 166 0.19 -0.96 10.48
CA PHE A 166 0.23 -0.47 11.86
C PHE A 166 -1.03 -0.88 12.64
N GLN A 167 -0.96 -1.91 13.47
CA GLN A 167 -2.08 -2.24 14.35
C GLN A 167 -2.15 -1.18 15.46
N SER A 168 -3.22 -0.38 15.50
CA SER A 168 -3.48 0.53 16.62
C SER A 168 -3.46 -0.28 17.92
N GLY A 169 -2.40 -0.14 18.73
CA GLY A 169 -2.17 -0.91 19.97
C GLY A 169 -3.19 -0.68 21.09
N VAL A 170 -4.36 -0.12 20.76
CA VAL A 170 -5.51 0.03 21.64
C VAL A 170 -6.23 -1.31 21.72
N ALA A 171 -6.34 -1.87 22.93
CA ALA A 171 -7.09 -3.10 23.16
C ALA A 171 -8.53 -2.96 22.65
N GLY A 172 -8.94 -3.83 21.72
CA GLY A 172 -10.27 -3.83 21.10
C GLY A 172 -10.33 -3.28 19.68
N THR A 173 -9.22 -2.85 19.08
CA THR A 173 -9.14 -2.58 17.63
C THR A 173 -8.96 -3.89 16.86
N PHE A 174 -9.60 -3.98 15.71
CA PHE A 174 -9.59 -5.17 14.84
C PHE A 174 -8.68 -4.99 13.61
N ALA A 175 -7.77 -4.01 13.64
CA ALA A 175 -6.80 -3.83 12.55
C ALA A 175 -5.93 -5.09 12.44
N SER A 176 -5.71 -5.58 11.22
CA SER A 176 -4.86 -6.73 10.94
C SER A 176 -3.68 -6.35 10.05
N ALA A 177 -2.65 -7.20 10.08
CA ALA A 177 -1.57 -7.19 9.12
C ALA A 177 -2.07 -7.10 7.67
N ASN A 178 -1.33 -6.39 6.80
CA ASN A 178 -1.53 -6.56 5.36
C ASN A 178 -0.88 -7.88 4.91
N THR A 179 -1.51 -8.54 3.93
CA THR A 179 -0.91 -9.65 3.19
C THR A 179 -0.55 -9.16 1.79
N ILE A 180 0.74 -9.21 1.46
CA ILE A 180 1.30 -8.65 0.23
C ILE A 180 2.13 -9.73 -0.47
N GLU A 181 1.56 -10.31 -1.53
CA GLU A 181 2.14 -11.53 -2.10
C GLU A 181 1.97 -11.68 -3.61
N PHE A 182 2.84 -12.49 -4.22
CA PHE A 182 2.75 -12.85 -5.65
C PHE A 182 2.69 -11.65 -6.61
N ASN A 183 3.18 -10.48 -6.20
CA ASN A 183 3.26 -9.33 -7.09
C ASN A 183 4.46 -9.48 -8.03
N GLY A 184 4.32 -8.97 -9.26
CA GLY A 184 5.27 -9.16 -10.36
C GLY A 184 6.57 -8.35 -10.25
N ASN A 185 6.77 -7.66 -9.13
CA ASN A 185 8.04 -7.10 -8.71
C ASN A 185 8.15 -7.12 -7.18
N ARG A 186 8.18 -5.98 -6.50
CA ARG A 186 8.36 -5.92 -5.04
C ARG A 186 7.05 -6.12 -4.29
N GLY A 187 7.15 -6.58 -3.04
CA GLY A 187 6.04 -6.49 -2.10
C GLY A 187 5.71 -5.03 -1.80
N ILE A 188 6.70 -4.33 -1.21
CA ILE A 188 6.61 -2.89 -0.90
C ILE A 188 7.79 -2.13 -1.53
N LEU A 189 7.52 -0.96 -2.10
CA LEU A 189 8.53 -0.02 -2.60
C LEU A 189 8.36 1.34 -1.93
N VAL A 190 9.44 1.89 -1.37
CA VAL A 190 9.54 3.28 -0.91
C VAL A 190 10.61 3.97 -1.75
N ALA A 191 10.25 5.02 -2.48
CA ALA A 191 11.15 5.61 -3.47
C ALA A 191 11.10 7.14 -3.54
N ARG A 192 12.20 7.74 -4.03
CA ARG A 192 12.29 9.17 -4.42
C ARG A 192 11.90 10.12 -3.29
N SER A 193 12.75 10.18 -2.27
CA SER A 193 12.56 11.05 -1.10
C SER A 193 11.28 10.78 -0.29
N SER A 194 10.68 9.60 -0.46
CA SER A 194 9.51 9.17 0.30
C SER A 194 9.91 8.52 1.63
N SER A 195 8.94 8.46 2.54
CA SER A 195 9.09 7.80 3.84
C SER A 195 7.99 6.77 4.07
N ALA A 196 8.28 5.68 4.79
CA ALA A 196 7.23 4.77 5.25
C ALA A 196 7.53 4.16 6.60
N ARG A 197 6.48 3.87 7.37
CA ARG A 197 6.54 2.97 8.51
C ARG A 197 5.83 1.67 8.12
N ILE A 198 6.57 0.57 8.12
CA ILE A 198 6.15 -0.74 7.63
C ILE A 198 6.23 -1.71 8.80
N VAL A 199 5.09 -2.01 9.39
CA VAL A 199 5.01 -2.77 10.64
C VAL A 199 4.00 -3.90 10.50
N GLU A 200 4.33 -5.09 11.01
CA GLU A 200 3.39 -6.22 11.11
C GLU A 200 2.73 -6.63 9.79
N ASN A 201 3.50 -6.77 8.71
CA ASN A 201 3.00 -7.25 7.42
C ASN A 201 3.52 -8.65 7.08
N PHE A 202 2.71 -9.40 6.33
CA PHE A 202 3.15 -10.62 5.64
C PHE A 202 3.54 -10.28 4.21
N ILE A 203 4.84 -10.33 3.89
CA ILE A 203 5.39 -9.92 2.61
C ILE A 203 6.10 -11.10 1.96
N ARG A 204 5.41 -11.81 1.06
CA ARG A 204 5.88 -13.13 0.62
C ARG A 204 5.72 -13.43 -0.85
N SER A 205 6.63 -14.23 -1.39
CA SER A 205 6.54 -14.77 -2.75
C SER A 205 6.34 -13.72 -3.85
N ASN A 206 6.84 -12.50 -3.65
CA ASN A 206 6.90 -11.50 -4.71
C ASN A 206 8.10 -11.80 -5.62
N THR A 207 8.02 -11.45 -6.90
CA THR A 207 9.06 -11.81 -7.90
C THR A 207 10.28 -10.88 -7.87
N GLY A 208 10.33 -9.95 -6.93
CA GLY A 208 11.45 -9.06 -6.64
C GLY A 208 11.77 -9.08 -5.15
N ASP A 209 12.24 -7.95 -4.62
CA ASP A 209 12.51 -7.81 -3.19
C ASP A 209 11.21 -7.81 -2.37
N GLY A 210 11.26 -8.27 -1.13
CA GLY A 210 10.16 -8.11 -0.18
C GLY A 210 9.84 -6.62 0.02
N VAL A 211 10.83 -5.87 0.50
CA VAL A 211 10.78 -4.41 0.66
C VAL A 211 11.96 -3.76 -0.05
N GLY A 212 11.70 -2.77 -0.92
CA GLY A 212 12.74 -1.94 -1.54
C GLY A 212 12.66 -0.50 -1.05
N VAL A 213 13.79 0.08 -0.65
CA VAL A 213 13.90 1.49 -0.21
C VAL A 213 15.01 2.16 -1.02
N ILE A 214 14.62 3.02 -1.97
CA ILE A 214 15.54 3.50 -3.02
C ILE A 214 15.43 5.00 -3.33
N ARG A 215 16.50 5.60 -3.88
CA ARG A 215 16.52 6.99 -4.36
C ARG A 215 16.21 8.00 -3.25
N ALA A 216 17.11 8.09 -2.27
CA ALA A 216 16.99 8.99 -1.13
C ALA A 216 15.73 8.76 -0.27
N ALA A 217 15.23 7.53 -0.22
CA ALA A 217 14.05 7.17 0.56
C ALA A 217 14.43 6.67 1.96
N HIS A 218 13.46 6.71 2.88
CA HIS A 218 13.64 6.24 4.25
C HIS A 218 12.50 5.31 4.68
N ALA A 219 12.80 4.27 5.45
CA ALA A 219 11.74 3.45 6.03
C ALA A 219 12.10 2.89 7.41
N ASP A 220 11.11 2.89 8.31
CA ASP A 220 11.13 2.07 9.51
C ASP A 220 10.41 0.76 9.20
N ILE A 221 11.10 -0.37 9.36
CA ILE A 221 10.62 -1.70 8.97
C ILE A 221 10.74 -2.61 10.18
N ALA A 222 9.63 -2.97 10.82
CA ALA A 222 9.66 -3.75 12.07
C ALA A 222 8.56 -4.81 12.11
N ALA A 223 8.77 -5.90 12.85
CA ALA A 223 7.78 -6.97 13.05
C ALA A 223 7.19 -7.59 11.77
N ASN A 224 7.84 -7.48 10.61
CA ASN A 224 7.32 -8.07 9.37
C ASN A 224 7.83 -9.51 9.21
N ALA A 225 6.99 -10.35 8.61
CA ALA A 225 7.38 -11.65 8.07
C ALA A 225 7.68 -11.49 6.58
N ILE A 226 8.95 -11.62 6.21
CA ILE A 226 9.44 -11.37 4.85
C ILE A 226 10.03 -12.65 4.27
N ASP A 227 9.23 -13.34 3.45
CA ASP A 227 9.42 -14.76 3.14
C ASP A 227 9.41 -15.08 1.64
N GLY A 228 10.39 -15.87 1.18
CA GLY A 228 10.34 -16.52 -0.13
C GLY A 228 10.18 -15.58 -1.31
N ASN A 229 10.56 -14.30 -1.17
CA ASN A 229 10.61 -13.37 -2.29
C ASN A 229 11.81 -13.72 -3.17
N THR A 230 11.69 -13.59 -4.49
CA THR A 230 12.78 -14.03 -5.40
C THR A 230 13.94 -13.03 -5.48
N GLY A 231 13.78 -11.85 -4.88
CA GLY A 231 14.85 -10.89 -4.61
C GLY A 231 15.39 -11.01 -3.18
N ASN A 232 15.77 -9.88 -2.60
CA ASN A 232 16.21 -9.80 -1.21
C ASN A 232 15.00 -9.68 -0.26
N GLY A 233 15.21 -9.91 1.03
CA GLY A 233 14.20 -9.55 2.04
C GLY A 233 13.98 -8.03 2.04
N VAL A 234 15.03 -7.28 2.35
CA VAL A 234 15.08 -5.82 2.29
C VAL A 234 16.22 -5.36 1.37
N PHE A 235 15.90 -4.50 0.39
CA PHE A 235 16.85 -3.92 -0.55
C PHE A 235 16.93 -2.40 -0.41
N ILE A 236 18.13 -1.88 -0.18
CA ILE A 236 18.38 -0.46 0.13
C ILE A 236 19.38 0.08 -0.88
N ASN A 237 19.05 1.19 -1.56
CA ASN A 237 19.91 1.69 -2.63
C ASN A 237 19.82 3.21 -2.85
N GLN A 238 20.88 3.79 -3.43
CA GLN A 238 20.93 5.18 -3.92
C GLN A 238 20.66 6.21 -2.83
N ASN A 239 21.54 6.27 -1.82
CA ASN A 239 21.47 7.19 -0.68
C ASN A 239 20.22 7.02 0.19
N SER A 240 19.72 5.80 0.33
CA SER A 240 18.52 5.51 1.13
C SER A 240 18.89 4.95 2.49
N GLY A 241 17.98 5.05 3.46
CA GLY A 241 18.20 4.54 4.82
C GLY A 241 17.05 3.70 5.32
N VAL A 242 17.34 2.64 6.06
CA VAL A 242 16.32 1.89 6.80
C VAL A 242 16.69 1.72 8.26
N ASN A 243 15.67 1.72 9.10
CA ASN A 243 15.74 1.25 10.48
C ASN A 243 14.92 -0.04 10.57
N LEU A 244 15.53 -1.15 10.99
CA LEU A 244 14.91 -2.48 11.08
C LEU A 244 14.26 -2.75 12.46
N GLY A 245 13.80 -1.70 13.11
CA GLY A 245 13.26 -1.73 14.47
C GLY A 245 14.30 -1.26 15.49
N ASN A 246 13.81 -0.66 16.57
CA ASN A 246 14.67 -0.09 17.60
C ASN A 246 15.60 -1.13 18.25
N ASP A 247 16.80 -0.70 18.66
CA ASP A 247 17.82 -1.52 19.34
C ASP A 247 17.29 -2.22 20.60
N SER A 248 16.29 -1.61 21.24
CA SER A 248 15.62 -2.13 22.43
C SER A 248 14.12 -1.82 22.38
N GLY A 249 13.36 -2.45 23.27
CA GLY A 249 11.92 -2.29 23.36
C GLY A 249 11.16 -3.52 22.91
N SER A 250 9.89 -3.57 23.32
CA SER A 250 8.98 -4.69 23.09
C SER A 250 7.77 -4.34 22.23
N ALA A 251 7.58 -3.06 21.86
CA ALA A 251 6.44 -2.67 21.04
C ALA A 251 6.63 -3.19 19.60
N PRO A 252 5.57 -3.38 18.81
CA PRO A 252 5.68 -3.88 17.44
C PRO A 252 6.68 -3.12 16.56
N GLN A 253 6.72 -1.79 16.69
CA GLN A 253 7.69 -0.94 15.97
C GLN A 253 9.15 -1.14 16.40
N ASP A 254 9.38 -1.81 17.52
CA ASP A 254 10.71 -2.13 18.01
C ASP A 254 11.16 -3.51 17.52
N GLN A 255 10.23 -4.45 17.31
CA GLN A 255 10.55 -5.85 17.07
C GLN A 255 11.29 -6.07 15.74
N PRO A 256 12.26 -7.00 15.70
CA PRO A 256 12.94 -7.32 14.47
C PRO A 256 12.00 -7.95 13.45
N ASN A 257 12.41 -7.88 12.18
CA ASN A 257 11.77 -8.64 11.11
C ASN A 257 12.21 -10.11 11.16
N ASN A 258 11.43 -10.98 10.55
CA ASN A 258 11.74 -12.39 10.48
C ASN A 258 11.60 -12.97 9.08
N THR A 259 12.26 -14.11 8.90
CA THR A 259 12.12 -14.98 7.74
C THR A 259 12.01 -16.42 8.22
N ILE A 260 10.96 -17.12 7.79
CA ILE A 260 10.74 -18.56 7.92
C ILE A 260 11.21 -19.26 6.64
N THR A 261 10.87 -18.71 5.47
CA THR A 261 11.31 -19.22 4.17
C THR A 261 12.27 -18.22 3.55
N ASN A 262 13.53 -18.62 3.37
CA ASN A 262 14.56 -17.75 2.83
C ASN A 262 14.12 -17.03 1.54
N ASN A 263 14.39 -15.73 1.50
CA ASN A 263 14.36 -14.96 0.25
C ASN A 263 15.48 -15.47 -0.67
N ALA A 264 15.32 -15.42 -1.99
CA ALA A 264 16.30 -16.02 -2.90
C ALA A 264 17.64 -15.26 -2.94
N GLY A 265 17.62 -13.95 -2.66
CA GLY A 265 18.80 -13.12 -2.47
C GLY A 265 19.39 -13.24 -1.06
N VAL A 266 19.71 -12.10 -0.44
CA VAL A 266 20.11 -12.01 0.98
C VAL A 266 18.95 -11.49 1.84
N GLY A 267 19.07 -11.59 3.16
CA GLY A 267 18.13 -10.94 4.10
C GLY A 267 18.09 -9.43 3.90
N VAL A 268 19.23 -8.75 4.06
CA VAL A 268 19.40 -7.30 3.85
C VAL A 268 20.49 -7.01 2.83
N ARG A 269 20.14 -6.32 1.75
CA ARG A 269 21.06 -5.85 0.71
C ARG A 269 21.16 -4.34 0.76
N CYS A 270 22.38 -3.81 0.89
CA CYS A 270 22.65 -2.38 0.88
C CYS A 270 23.65 -2.02 -0.22
N LEU A 271 23.33 -1.01 -1.03
CA LEU A 271 24.19 -0.50 -2.10
C LEU A 271 24.21 1.04 -2.19
N ASN A 272 25.26 1.58 -2.82
CA ASN A 272 25.38 2.98 -3.25
C ASN A 272 25.05 4.03 -2.17
N ASN A 273 25.94 4.17 -1.19
CA ASN A 273 25.93 5.14 -0.10
C ASN A 273 24.65 5.09 0.75
N SER A 274 24.09 3.89 0.92
CA SER A 274 22.88 3.69 1.72
C SER A 274 23.23 3.25 3.15
N SER A 275 22.23 3.22 4.03
CA SER A 275 22.42 2.81 5.42
C SER A 275 21.35 1.84 5.90
N ALA A 276 21.75 0.95 6.81
CA ALA A 276 20.86 0.08 7.57
C ALA A 276 21.23 0.13 9.05
N ASP A 277 20.22 0.26 9.90
CA ASP A 277 20.32 0.34 11.34
C ASP A 277 19.26 -0.52 12.03
N GLY A 278 19.41 -0.80 13.32
CA GLY A 278 18.45 -1.53 14.13
C GLY A 278 18.63 -3.06 14.13
N ARG A 279 17.62 -3.77 14.65
CA ARG A 279 17.69 -5.22 14.87
C ARG A 279 17.34 -6.01 13.59
N GLN A 280 18.31 -6.74 13.05
CA GLN A 280 18.08 -7.61 11.90
C GLN A 280 17.15 -8.77 12.25
N GLY A 281 17.35 -9.41 13.41
CA GLY A 281 16.68 -10.64 13.78
C GLY A 281 16.94 -11.78 12.79
N THR A 282 15.89 -12.53 12.46
CA THR A 282 16.03 -13.73 11.62
C THR A 282 15.86 -13.46 10.12
N LEU A 283 15.81 -12.18 9.71
CA LEU A 283 15.69 -11.81 8.31
C LEU A 283 16.85 -12.40 7.50
N ASN A 284 16.53 -13.28 6.54
CA ASN A 284 17.54 -14.07 5.86
C ASN A 284 17.20 -14.35 4.38
N GLY A 285 18.21 -14.79 3.65
CA GLY A 285 18.07 -15.28 2.28
C GLY A 285 19.06 -16.39 1.97
N ASN A 286 18.95 -16.99 0.78
CA ASN A 286 19.84 -18.07 0.35
C ASN A 286 21.31 -17.62 0.21
N GLY A 287 21.54 -16.33 -0.06
CA GLY A 287 22.86 -15.71 -0.03
C GLY A 287 23.36 -15.35 1.37
N GLY A 288 22.60 -15.63 2.43
CA GLY A 288 22.91 -15.28 3.81
C GLY A 288 22.15 -14.03 4.33
N PRO A 289 22.43 -13.61 5.57
CA PRO A 289 21.65 -12.57 6.24
C PRO A 289 21.89 -11.18 5.65
N GLN A 290 23.10 -10.89 5.16
CA GLN A 290 23.51 -9.55 4.73
C GLN A 290 24.34 -9.59 3.44
N GLY A 291 24.24 -8.53 2.64
CA GLY A 291 25.15 -8.22 1.53
C GLY A 291 25.30 -6.71 1.37
N PHE A 292 26.43 -6.17 1.83
CA PHE A 292 26.69 -4.73 1.85
C PHE A 292 27.90 -4.44 0.95
N ASP A 293 27.79 -3.42 0.09
CA ASP A 293 28.97 -2.89 -0.57
C ASP A 293 29.80 -1.98 0.36
N THR A 294 30.99 -1.58 -0.06
CA THR A 294 31.92 -0.78 0.75
C THR A 294 31.45 0.64 1.01
N SER A 295 30.41 1.11 0.32
CA SER A 295 29.86 2.46 0.48
C SER A 295 28.75 2.52 1.52
N CYS A 296 28.24 1.37 1.96
CA CYS A 296 27.14 1.31 2.91
C CYS A 296 27.57 1.46 4.37
N VAL A 297 26.71 2.11 5.14
CA VAL A 297 26.79 2.11 6.60
C VAL A 297 25.98 0.92 7.13
N ASN A 298 26.64 0.01 7.82
CA ASN A 298 26.00 -1.13 8.48
C ASN A 298 26.07 -0.95 10.01
N SER A 299 24.93 -0.64 10.62
CA SER A 299 24.78 -0.55 12.07
C SER A 299 23.82 -1.62 12.59
N LEU A 300 23.60 -2.69 11.82
CA LEU A 300 22.66 -3.74 12.20
C LEU A 300 23.14 -4.55 13.40
N ILE A 301 22.21 -4.81 14.31
CA ILE A 301 22.38 -5.73 15.44
C ILE A 301 21.80 -7.09 15.01
N PRO A 302 22.57 -8.19 15.09
CA PRO A 302 22.09 -9.53 14.76
C PRO A 302 20.82 -9.96 15.53
#